data_AF-A0A7Y3IT24-F1
#
_entry.id   AF-A0A7Y3IT24-F1
#
_cell.length_a   1.000
_cell.length_b   1.000
_cell.length_c   1.000
_cell.angle_alpha   90.00
_cell.angle_beta   90.00
_cell.angle_gamma   90.00
#
_symmetry.space_group_name_H-M   'P 1'
#
loop_
_entity.id
_entity.type
_entity.pdbx_description
1 polymer ?
#
loop_
_entity_poly.entity_id
_entity_poly.type
_entity_poly.pdbx_seq_one_letter_code
_entity_poly.pdbx_strand_id
1 'polypeptide(L)'
;MKKKITFILLAFFVCLPLLYHFSGVKSKSRKDNAHTDLTIIGQVKMTDSIGRQPVEVIKALQGDLNIGFIQTDVFDMTDVPKKINRLLHKEKKIGPVVLFEEVLGVPDATYYKKVFNIPSEKHIKIAYSMVESTKIPQAWVSILNTYFDAVAVPDEFLVDVYKNSGVSIPIYIVPLT
;
A
#
# COMPACT_ATOMS: atom_id res chain seq x y z
N MET A 1 31.12 45.28 -27.89
CA MET A 1 30.29 45.08 -26.66
C MET A 1 28.98 44.32 -26.88
N LYS A 2 28.85 43.45 -27.90
CA LYS A 2 27.60 42.72 -28.21
C LYS A 2 27.59 41.24 -27.77
N LYS A 3 28.65 40.74 -27.12
CA LYS A 3 28.81 39.31 -26.78
C LYS A 3 28.43 38.93 -25.33
N LYS A 4 28.14 39.89 -24.44
CA LYS A 4 27.75 39.61 -23.04
C LYS A 4 26.23 39.60 -22.79
N ILE A 5 25.42 40.11 -23.72
CA ILE A 5 23.95 40.15 -23.58
C ILE A 5 23.31 38.84 -24.08
N THR A 6 23.98 38.10 -24.97
CA THR A 6 23.47 36.83 -25.52
C THR A 6 23.46 35.68 -24.50
N PHE A 7 24.32 35.73 -23.48
CA PHE A 7 24.39 34.66 -22.46
C PHE A 7 23.31 34.79 -21.36
N ILE A 8 22.79 35.99 -21.10
CA ILE A 8 21.77 36.22 -20.06
C ILE A 8 20.36 35.88 -20.58
N LEU A 9 20.11 36.05 -21.88
CA LEU A 9 18.84 35.66 -22.52
C LEU A 9 18.73 34.14 -22.73
N LEU A 10 19.84 33.42 -22.87
CA LEU A 10 19.84 31.96 -23.00
C LEU A 10 19.55 31.24 -21.67
N ALA A 11 19.93 31.84 -20.54
CA ALA A 11 19.60 31.31 -19.20
C ALA A 11 18.10 31.47 -18.87
N PHE A 12 17.44 32.49 -19.42
CA PHE A 12 16.01 32.73 -19.18
C PHE A 12 15.10 31.78 -19.99
N PHE A 13 15.54 31.31 -21.17
CA PHE A 13 14.75 30.39 -21.99
C PHE A 13 14.89 28.90 -21.61
N VAL A 14 15.92 28.53 -20.85
CA VAL A 14 16.13 27.13 -20.42
C VAL A 14 15.51 26.85 -19.04
N CYS A 15 15.31 27.86 -18.18
CA CYS A 15 14.74 27.64 -16.84
C CYS A 15 13.21 27.84 -16.74
N LEU A 16 12.57 28.54 -17.68
CA LEU A 16 11.11 28.73 -17.64
C LEU A 16 10.28 27.47 -18.02
N PRO A 17 10.72 26.54 -18.89
CA PRO A 17 10.00 25.28 -19.11
C PRO A 17 10.06 24.34 -17.89
N LEU A 18 11.12 24.43 -17.08
CA LEU A 18 11.30 23.61 -15.87
C LEU A 18 10.42 24.09 -14.70
N LEU A 19 10.19 25.39 -14.58
CA LEU A 19 9.23 25.93 -13.60
C LEU A 19 7.77 25.69 -14.05
N TYR A 20 7.47 25.72 -15.35
CA TYR A 20 6.13 25.40 -15.86
C TYR A 20 5.78 23.91 -15.75
N HIS A 21 6.77 23.01 -15.70
CA HIS A 21 6.53 21.59 -15.42
C HIS A 21 6.23 21.31 -13.94
N PHE A 22 6.60 22.20 -13.01
CA PHE A 22 6.36 22.01 -11.57
C PHE A 22 5.18 22.80 -11.00
N SER A 23 4.71 23.87 -11.66
CA SER A 23 3.53 24.64 -11.20
C SER A 23 2.19 24.15 -11.75
N GLY A 24 2.15 22.94 -12.32
CA GLY A 24 1.02 22.41 -13.09
C GLY A 24 0.41 21.09 -12.61
N VAL A 25 0.90 20.49 -11.51
CA VAL A 25 0.18 19.38 -10.86
C VAL A 25 -0.96 19.96 -10.03
N LYS A 26 -1.90 20.65 -10.72
CA LYS A 26 -3.28 20.60 -10.29
C LYS A 26 -3.61 19.12 -10.29
N SER A 27 -3.82 18.55 -9.10
CA SER A 27 -4.50 17.27 -8.91
C SER A 27 -5.72 17.29 -9.83
N LYS A 28 -5.54 16.68 -11.01
CA LYS A 28 -6.56 16.58 -12.02
C LYS A 28 -7.46 15.53 -11.42
N SER A 29 -8.49 15.99 -10.70
CA SER A 29 -9.61 15.20 -10.17
C SER A 29 -9.85 14.04 -11.13
N ARG A 30 -9.32 12.87 -10.78
CA ARG A 30 -9.27 11.67 -11.61
C ARG A 30 -10.66 11.05 -11.56
N LYS A 31 -11.59 11.75 -12.23
CA LYS A 31 -13.01 11.44 -12.28
C LYS A 31 -13.33 10.59 -13.50
N ASP A 32 -12.43 9.69 -13.87
CA ASP A 32 -12.69 8.60 -14.81
C ASP A 32 -12.68 7.29 -14.03
N ASN A 33 -13.91 6.82 -13.78
CA ASN A 33 -14.26 5.64 -13.03
C ASN A 33 -13.83 4.36 -13.76
N ALA A 34 -12.69 3.73 -13.40
CA ALA A 34 -12.49 2.28 -13.60
C ALA A 34 -11.21 1.71 -12.95
N HIS A 35 -10.13 2.49 -12.84
CA HIS A 35 -8.81 1.93 -12.51
C HIS A 35 -8.51 1.98 -11.01
N THR A 36 -8.28 0.82 -10.39
CA THR A 36 -7.79 0.71 -9.00
C THR A 36 -6.28 0.89 -8.97
N ASP A 37 -5.78 1.82 -8.16
CA ASP A 37 -4.34 2.06 -7.99
C ASP A 37 -3.75 1.12 -6.92
N LEU A 38 -4.48 0.96 -5.81
CA LEU A 38 -4.10 0.14 -4.67
C LEU A 38 -5.28 -0.76 -4.28
N THR A 39 -5.03 -2.04 -4.11
CA THR A 39 -5.98 -2.97 -3.49
C THR A 39 -5.53 -3.29 -2.08
N ILE A 40 -6.37 -2.97 -1.10
CA ILE A 40 -6.14 -3.37 0.30
C ILE A 40 -6.92 -4.65 0.54
N ILE A 41 -6.27 -5.60 1.20
CA ILE A 41 -6.85 -6.89 1.58
C ILE A 41 -6.77 -7.00 3.09
N GLY A 42 -7.90 -7.24 3.74
CA GLY A 42 -7.92 -7.43 5.20
C GLY A 42 -9.33 -7.55 5.77
N GLN A 43 -9.38 -7.64 7.09
CA GLN A 43 -10.63 -7.65 7.85
C GLN A 43 -11.08 -6.24 8.20
N VAL A 44 -12.37 -6.07 8.49
CA VAL A 44 -12.90 -4.80 8.98
C VAL A 44 -13.53 -5.03 10.33
N LYS A 45 -13.00 -4.35 11.35
CA LYS A 45 -13.57 -4.31 12.70
C LYS A 45 -12.92 -3.19 13.50
N MET A 46 -13.64 -2.09 13.70
CA MET A 46 -13.08 -0.89 14.34
C MET A 46 -12.74 -1.07 15.82
N THR A 47 -13.28 -2.11 16.46
CA THR A 47 -13.11 -2.40 17.89
C THR A 47 -11.85 -3.20 18.21
N ASP A 48 -11.13 -3.71 17.21
CA ASP A 48 -9.82 -4.32 17.40
C ASP A 48 -8.75 -3.67 16.51
N SER A 49 -7.49 -3.92 16.87
CA SER A 49 -6.35 -3.25 16.27
C SER A 49 -6.14 -3.66 14.81
N ILE A 50 -6.33 -4.94 14.48
CA ILE A 50 -6.06 -5.49 13.14
C ILE A 50 -7.18 -5.09 12.17
N GLY A 51 -8.44 -5.22 12.56
CA GLY A 51 -9.59 -4.83 11.73
C GLY A 51 -9.75 -3.34 11.55
N ARG A 52 -9.12 -2.52 12.39
CA ARG A 52 -9.05 -1.06 12.21
C ARG A 52 -7.99 -0.63 11.19
N GLN A 53 -6.88 -1.37 11.05
CA GLN A 53 -5.76 -0.99 10.19
C GLN A 53 -6.17 -0.74 8.73
N PRO A 54 -6.89 -1.65 8.03
CA PRO A 54 -7.34 -1.39 6.66
C PRO A 54 -8.17 -0.11 6.52
N VAL A 55 -9.05 0.16 7.50
CA VAL A 55 -9.92 1.35 7.48
C VAL A 55 -9.10 2.64 7.62
N GLU A 56 -8.11 2.67 8.50
CA GLU A 56 -7.24 3.84 8.67
C GLU A 56 -6.33 4.07 7.46
N VAL A 57 -5.80 3.00 6.84
CA VAL A 57 -5.04 3.12 5.59
C VAL A 57 -5.91 3.66 4.45
N ILE A 58 -7.13 3.14 4.28
CA ILE A 58 -8.08 3.67 3.30
C ILE A 58 -8.35 5.15 3.59
N LYS A 59 -8.58 5.50 4.85
CA LYS A 59 -8.90 6.87 5.26
C LYS A 59 -7.74 7.83 4.99
N ALA A 60 -6.50 7.40 5.19
CA ALA A 60 -5.30 8.18 4.92
C ALA A 60 -5.07 8.39 3.41
N LEU A 61 -5.33 7.36 2.59
CA LEU A 61 -4.94 7.36 1.17
C LEU A 61 -6.08 7.67 0.17
N GLN A 62 -7.35 7.66 0.60
CA GLN A 62 -8.53 7.85 -0.30
C GLN A 62 -8.56 9.20 -1.05
N GLY A 63 -7.77 10.19 -0.64
CA GLY A 63 -7.64 11.47 -1.34
C GLY A 63 -6.68 11.42 -2.53
N ASP A 64 -5.71 10.51 -2.48
CA ASP A 64 -4.57 10.45 -3.39
C ASP A 64 -4.64 9.23 -4.32
N LEU A 65 -5.23 8.12 -3.85
CA LEU A 65 -5.31 6.85 -4.57
C LEU A 65 -6.75 6.39 -4.78
N ASN A 66 -7.02 5.74 -5.92
CA ASN A 66 -8.26 4.99 -6.09
C ASN A 66 -8.12 3.59 -5.47
N ILE A 67 -8.70 3.43 -4.28
CA ILE A 67 -8.49 2.22 -3.47
C ILE A 67 -9.59 1.19 -3.69
N GLY A 68 -9.22 -0.04 -4.01
CA GLY A 68 -10.08 -1.22 -3.94
C GLY A 68 -9.89 -1.94 -2.63
N PHE A 69 -10.92 -2.66 -2.19
CA PHE A 69 -10.87 -3.43 -0.96
C PHE A 69 -11.34 -4.87 -1.23
N ILE A 70 -10.60 -5.84 -0.70
CA ILE A 70 -10.99 -7.25 -0.68
C ILE A 70 -11.06 -7.69 0.78
N GLN A 71 -12.27 -8.04 1.19
CA GLN A 71 -12.53 -8.52 2.53
C GLN A 71 -11.94 -9.93 2.76
N THR A 72 -11.39 -10.16 3.96
CA THR A 72 -11.03 -11.49 4.49
C THR A 72 -12.18 -12.08 5.34
N ASP A 73 -11.93 -12.50 6.58
CA ASP A 73 -12.84 -13.31 7.40
C ASP A 73 -13.78 -12.44 8.25
N VAL A 74 -13.23 -11.49 9.03
CA VAL A 74 -14.04 -10.63 9.92
C VAL A 74 -14.48 -9.37 9.18
N PHE A 75 -15.79 -9.07 9.24
CA PHE A 75 -16.36 -7.86 8.63
C PHE A 75 -17.51 -7.30 9.47
N ASP A 76 -17.13 -6.47 10.42
CA ASP A 76 -18.00 -5.68 11.27
C ASP A 76 -17.88 -4.19 10.88
N MET A 77 -18.95 -3.68 10.28
CA MET A 77 -19.04 -2.30 9.82
C MET A 77 -19.47 -1.32 10.93
N THR A 78 -19.67 -1.82 12.15
CA THR A 78 -19.96 -0.99 13.32
C THR A 78 -18.82 0.03 13.48
N ASP A 79 -19.21 1.29 13.69
CA ASP A 79 -18.29 2.44 13.84
C ASP A 79 -17.41 2.80 12.64
N VAL A 80 -17.57 2.13 11.49
CA VAL A 80 -16.87 2.51 10.25
C VAL A 80 -17.43 3.85 9.75
N PRO A 81 -16.57 4.86 9.49
CA PRO A 81 -17.05 6.14 8.99
C PRO A 81 -17.81 6.01 7.66
N LYS A 82 -18.97 6.67 7.55
CA LYS A 82 -19.88 6.57 6.37
C LYS A 82 -19.18 6.77 5.02
N LYS A 83 -18.15 7.62 4.96
CA LYS A 83 -17.36 7.89 3.75
C LYS A 83 -16.56 6.65 3.32
N ILE A 84 -15.99 5.92 4.27
CA ILE A 84 -15.19 4.71 4.02
C ILE A 84 -16.08 3.52 3.69
N ASN A 85 -17.24 3.42 4.34
CA ASN A 85 -18.21 2.35 4.10
C ASN A 85 -18.52 2.17 2.60
N ARG A 86 -18.68 3.27 1.85
CA ARG A 86 -18.92 3.23 0.38
C ARG A 86 -17.77 2.63 -0.44
N LEU A 87 -16.53 2.70 0.07
CA LEU A 87 -15.36 2.16 -0.60
C LEU A 87 -15.22 0.65 -0.36
N LEU A 88 -15.66 0.17 0.80
CA LEU A 88 -15.58 -1.23 1.20
C LEU A 88 -16.57 -2.14 0.44
N HIS A 89 -17.72 -1.60 0.02
CA HIS A 89 -18.74 -2.36 -0.72
C HIS A 89 -18.59 -2.33 -2.24
N LYS A 90 -17.60 -1.61 -2.78
CA LYS A 90 -17.44 -1.50 -4.22
C LYS A 90 -16.52 -2.60 -4.70
N GLU A 91 -17.07 -3.61 -5.37
CA GLU A 91 -16.27 -4.55 -6.15
C GLU A 91 -15.44 -3.76 -7.16
N LYS A 92 -14.12 -3.89 -7.05
CA LYS A 92 -13.16 -3.27 -7.97
C LYS A 92 -12.21 -4.33 -8.49
N LYS A 93 -11.72 -4.11 -9.71
CA LYS A 93 -10.60 -4.88 -10.24
C LYS A 93 -9.40 -4.71 -9.31
N ILE A 94 -8.60 -5.76 -9.17
CA ILE A 94 -7.35 -5.74 -8.40
C ILE A 94 -6.40 -4.75 -9.08
N GLY A 95 -5.89 -3.80 -8.30
CA GLY A 95 -4.93 -2.80 -8.74
C GLY A 95 -3.52 -3.39 -8.93
N PRO A 96 -2.60 -2.64 -9.55
CA PRO A 96 -1.22 -3.09 -9.74
C PRO A 96 -0.44 -3.28 -8.42
N VAL A 97 -0.88 -2.66 -7.34
CA VAL A 97 -0.31 -2.84 -6.00
C VAL A 97 -1.36 -3.43 -5.06
N VAL A 98 -0.95 -4.42 -4.28
CA VAL A 98 -1.76 -5.10 -3.27
C VAL A 98 -1.09 -4.93 -1.92
N LEU A 99 -1.80 -4.37 -0.95
CA LEU A 99 -1.38 -4.26 0.44
C LEU A 99 -2.23 -5.20 1.29
N PHE A 100 -1.55 -6.12 1.98
CA PHE A 100 -2.16 -7.14 2.81
C PHE A 100 -2.06 -6.72 4.29
N GLU A 101 -3.20 -6.42 4.89
CA GLU A 101 -3.40 -5.88 6.24
C GLU A 101 -4.16 -6.91 7.08
N GLU A 102 -3.53 -8.06 7.28
CA GLU A 102 -4.11 -9.20 8.00
C GLU A 102 -3.00 -10.08 8.57
N VAL A 103 -3.34 -10.89 9.57
CA VAL A 103 -2.44 -11.91 10.10
C VAL A 103 -2.02 -12.86 8.99
N LEU A 104 -0.72 -13.20 8.95
CA LEU A 104 -0.21 -14.21 8.02
C LEU A 104 -0.71 -15.61 8.47
N GLY A 105 -1.84 -16.03 7.90
CA GLY A 105 -2.44 -17.34 8.15
C GLY A 105 -2.02 -18.42 7.15
N VAL A 106 -2.58 -19.62 7.34
CA VAL A 106 -2.28 -20.79 6.49
C VAL A 106 -2.79 -20.54 5.06
N PRO A 107 -1.91 -20.58 4.02
CA PRO A 107 -2.30 -20.29 2.64
C PRO A 107 -3.46 -21.13 2.09
N ASP A 108 -3.62 -22.34 2.62
CA ASP A 108 -4.65 -23.28 2.19
C ASP A 108 -6.05 -23.03 2.78
N ALA A 109 -6.17 -22.15 3.77
CA ALA A 109 -7.48 -21.73 4.22
C ALA A 109 -8.20 -20.97 3.09
N THR A 110 -9.49 -21.26 2.91
CA THR A 110 -10.30 -20.84 1.76
C THR A 110 -10.21 -19.34 1.44
N TYR A 111 -10.05 -18.51 2.48
CA TYR A 111 -9.90 -17.07 2.37
C TYR A 111 -8.55 -16.64 1.78
N TYR A 112 -7.47 -17.31 2.19
CA TYR A 112 -6.11 -17.02 1.76
C TYR A 112 -5.85 -17.46 0.31
N LYS A 113 -6.51 -18.52 -0.17
CA LYS A 113 -6.44 -18.94 -1.58
C LYS A 113 -6.86 -17.83 -2.55
N LYS A 114 -7.88 -17.04 -2.23
CA LYS A 114 -8.33 -15.93 -3.08
C LYS A 114 -7.29 -14.81 -3.17
N VAL A 115 -6.46 -14.65 -2.13
CA VAL A 115 -5.45 -13.62 -2.02
C VAL A 115 -4.11 -14.07 -2.61
N PHE A 116 -3.68 -15.30 -2.31
CA PHE A 116 -2.41 -15.85 -2.77
C PHE A 116 -2.43 -16.30 -4.24
N ASN A 117 -3.61 -16.56 -4.80
CA ASN A 117 -3.76 -16.84 -6.23
C ASN A 117 -3.78 -15.59 -7.12
N ILE A 118 -3.61 -14.40 -6.55
CA ILE A 118 -3.39 -13.19 -7.36
C ILE A 118 -2.06 -13.36 -8.11
N PRO A 119 -2.05 -13.38 -9.46
CA PRO A 119 -0.84 -13.67 -10.23
C PRO A 119 0.25 -12.62 -9.95
N SER A 120 1.39 -13.04 -9.39
CA SER A 120 2.48 -12.12 -9.02
C SER A 120 3.01 -11.31 -10.21
N GLU A 121 2.92 -11.84 -11.42
CA GLU A 121 3.49 -11.20 -12.62
C GLU A 121 2.81 -9.88 -13.04
N LYS A 122 1.66 -9.55 -12.44
CA LYS A 122 0.91 -8.32 -12.74
C LYS A 122 0.69 -7.43 -11.52
N HIS A 123 1.11 -7.88 -10.34
CA HIS A 123 0.74 -7.26 -9.07
C HIS A 123 1.91 -7.30 -8.09
N ILE A 124 2.31 -6.13 -7.58
CA ILE A 124 3.27 -6.02 -6.48
C ILE A 124 2.51 -6.28 -5.18
N LYS A 125 2.86 -7.34 -4.46
CA LYS A 125 2.22 -7.75 -3.20
C LYS A 125 3.09 -7.38 -2.02
N ILE A 126 2.55 -6.56 -1.13
CA ILE A 126 3.19 -6.09 0.09
C ILE A 126 2.41 -6.61 1.29
N ALA A 127 3.08 -7.31 2.20
CA ALA A 127 2.50 -7.65 3.50
C ALA A 127 2.78 -6.53 4.49
N TYR A 128 1.77 -6.01 5.18
CA TYR A 128 1.99 -5.23 6.39
C TYR A 128 2.00 -6.18 7.59
N SER A 129 3.10 -6.21 8.35
CA SER A 129 3.29 -7.24 9.36
C SER A 129 4.01 -6.70 10.59
N MET A 130 3.56 -7.10 11.77
CA MET A 130 4.17 -6.74 13.05
C MET A 130 4.06 -7.88 14.05
N VAL A 131 5.03 -7.95 14.96
CA VAL A 131 5.02 -8.85 16.13
C VAL A 131 5.63 -8.16 17.33
N GLU A 132 5.20 -8.54 18.52
CA GLU A 132 5.81 -8.10 19.79
C GLU A 132 6.78 -9.18 20.30
N SER A 133 7.67 -9.64 19.43
CA SER A 133 8.60 -10.75 19.69
C SER A 133 9.92 -10.52 18.98
N THR A 134 11.01 -11.12 19.47
CA THR A 134 12.33 -11.10 18.83
C THR A 134 12.46 -12.11 17.69
N LYS A 135 11.40 -12.87 17.39
CA LYS A 135 11.34 -13.85 16.29
C LYS A 135 9.92 -14.01 15.77
N ILE A 136 9.78 -14.20 14.45
CA ILE A 136 8.51 -14.59 13.82
C ILE A 136 8.43 -16.10 13.56
N PRO A 137 7.22 -16.69 13.50
CA PRO A 137 7.03 -18.09 13.13
C PRO A 137 7.68 -18.44 11.79
N GLN A 138 8.29 -19.61 11.67
CA GLN A 138 8.88 -20.05 10.39
C GLN A 138 7.85 -20.19 9.27
N ALA A 139 6.60 -20.51 9.60
CA ALA A 139 5.52 -20.47 8.64
C ALA A 139 5.34 -19.08 8.01
N TRP A 140 5.45 -18.00 8.80
CA TRP A 140 5.34 -16.63 8.30
C TRP A 140 6.50 -16.28 7.37
N VAL A 141 7.73 -16.68 7.73
CA VAL A 141 8.91 -16.53 6.87
C VAL A 141 8.69 -17.18 5.52
N SER A 142 8.22 -18.44 5.50
CA SER A 142 7.91 -19.16 4.27
C SER A 142 6.82 -18.46 3.45
N ILE A 143 5.75 -18.00 4.10
CA ILE A 143 4.66 -17.28 3.43
C ILE A 143 5.17 -15.98 2.78
N LEU A 144 5.92 -15.17 3.53
CA LEU A 144 6.48 -13.91 3.05
C LEU A 144 7.36 -14.15 1.83
N ASN A 145 8.36 -15.03 1.95
CA ASN A 145 9.31 -15.29 0.88
C ASN A 145 8.69 -15.96 -0.35
N THR A 146 7.53 -16.63 -0.22
CA THR A 146 6.88 -17.34 -1.33
C THR A 146 5.87 -16.48 -2.07
N TYR A 147 5.09 -15.67 -1.34
CA TYR A 147 3.88 -15.05 -1.89
C TYR A 147 3.94 -13.52 -2.01
N PHE A 148 4.92 -12.88 -1.39
CA PHE A 148 5.03 -11.42 -1.34
C PHE A 148 6.31 -10.93 -2.00
N ASP A 149 6.25 -9.73 -2.57
CA ASP A 149 7.38 -9.04 -3.18
C ASP A 149 8.12 -8.15 -2.17
N ALA A 150 7.42 -7.74 -1.11
CA ALA A 150 7.99 -7.00 0.01
C ALA A 150 7.16 -7.18 1.29
N VAL A 151 7.76 -6.83 2.43
CA VAL A 151 7.06 -6.68 3.72
C VAL A 151 7.29 -5.28 4.26
N ALA A 152 6.21 -4.64 4.73
CA ALA A 152 6.24 -3.39 5.46
C ALA A 152 6.10 -3.69 6.96
N VAL A 153 6.92 -3.04 7.78
CA VAL A 153 6.91 -3.15 9.24
C VAL A 153 6.82 -1.75 9.87
N PRO A 154 6.22 -1.60 11.05
CA PRO A 154 6.06 -0.28 11.67
C PRO A 154 7.32 0.34 12.28
N ASP A 155 8.35 -0.46 12.54
CA ASP A 155 9.48 -0.05 13.35
C ASP A 155 10.80 -0.67 12.87
N GLU A 156 11.91 0.04 13.07
CA GLU A 156 13.27 -0.42 12.73
C GLU A 156 13.63 -1.72 13.46
N PHE A 157 13.21 -1.90 14.71
CA PHE A 157 13.41 -3.13 15.47
C PHE A 157 12.92 -4.36 14.70
N LEU A 158 11.78 -4.23 14.01
CA LEU A 158 11.18 -5.35 13.29
C LEU A 158 11.95 -5.69 12.01
N VAL A 159 12.70 -4.76 11.43
CA VAL A 159 13.57 -5.06 10.29
C VAL A 159 14.58 -6.13 10.66
N ASP A 160 15.24 -5.97 11.81
CA ASP A 160 16.23 -6.93 12.30
C ASP A 160 15.57 -8.24 12.73
N VAL A 161 14.42 -8.18 13.40
CA VAL A 161 13.66 -9.39 13.77
C VAL A 161 13.32 -10.23 12.54
N TYR A 162 12.82 -9.61 11.48
CA TYR A 162 12.39 -10.33 10.28
C TYR A 162 13.58 -10.89 9.50
N LYS A 163 14.65 -10.10 9.33
CA LYS A 163 15.91 -10.57 8.72
C LYS A 163 16.50 -11.74 9.47
N ASN A 164 16.66 -11.61 10.80
CA ASN A 164 17.22 -12.66 11.65
C ASN A 164 16.32 -13.92 11.72
N SER A 165 15.03 -13.78 11.40
CA SER A 165 14.10 -14.91 11.30
C SER A 165 14.18 -15.65 9.96
N GLY A 166 14.82 -15.07 8.94
CA GLY A 166 15.02 -15.68 7.61
C GLY A 166 14.22 -15.04 6.47
N VAL A 167 13.61 -13.86 6.68
CA VAL A 167 12.94 -13.13 5.59
C VAL A 167 13.99 -12.58 4.62
N SER A 168 13.84 -12.90 3.33
CA SER A 168 14.81 -12.56 2.28
C SER A 168 14.30 -11.53 1.27
N ILE A 169 13.00 -11.22 1.29
CA ILE A 169 12.39 -10.16 0.48
C ILE A 169 12.69 -8.76 1.06
N PRO A 170 12.60 -7.69 0.26
CA PRO A 170 12.71 -6.31 0.74
C PRO A 170 11.80 -6.02 1.95
N ILE A 171 12.37 -5.32 2.94
CA ILE A 171 11.66 -4.89 4.15
C ILE A 171 11.67 -3.36 4.18
N TYR A 172 10.49 -2.75 4.23
CA TYR A 172 10.30 -1.31 4.32
C TYR A 172 9.71 -0.92 5.67
N ILE A 173 10.10 0.24 6.18
CA ILE A 173 9.51 0.79 7.40
C ILE A 173 8.37 1.72 7.01
N VAL A 174 7.18 1.42 7.49
CA VAL A 174 5.96 2.22 7.32
C VAL A 174 5.32 2.39 8.70
N PRO A 175 5.56 3.51 9.40
CA PRO A 175 5.10 3.70 10.77
C PRO A 175 3.57 3.65 10.92
N LEU A 176 3.09 3.17 12.07
CA LEU A 176 1.69 3.34 12.47
C LEU A 176 1.42 4.83 12.75
N THR A 177 0.37 5.36 12.14
CA THR A 177 -0.15 6.72 12.39
C THR A 177 -1.03 6.79 13.62
#